data_AF-A0A7K3QR57-F1
#
_entry.id   AF-A0A7K3QR57-F1
#
_cell.length_a   1.000
_cell.length_b   1.000
_cell.length_c   1.000
_cell.angle_alpha   90.00
_cell.angle_beta   90.00
_cell.angle_gamma   90.00
#
_symmetry.space_group_name_H-M   'P 1'
#
loop_
_entity.id
_entity.type
_entity.pdbx_description
1 polymer ?
#
loop_
_entity_poly.entity_id
_entity_poly.type
_entity_poly.pdbx_seq_one_letter_code
_entity_poly.pdbx_strand_id
1 'polypeptide(L)'
;MSEYKEIAARFAREAAGHKMTIAHDDGVFRHLVFCDPKHSFYWFEIVTTPGQLVFSGDGESFVFRRVTDMFEFFRSGLGRNGSVEINPQYWSEKLTSDRDSVKEFQEDLFLKLVWEEAEHLIEQEHVKPDQVDRFRQAIKDDIVEGGLYSTSGDAYRTVTEFGFYNDASKEFDWQHQPDIVFDDAWEWFGATKDYDWWFLWACHAIVAGIARYDRVRKYGLEKLATPQGGAS
;
A
#
# COMPACT_ATOMS: atom_id res chain seq x y z
N MET A 1 -1.73 -6.06 -15.90
CA MET A 1 -2.08 -7.11 -14.91
C MET A 1 -1.99 -6.45 -13.55
N SER A 2 -3.03 -6.52 -12.71
CA SER A 2 -2.98 -5.87 -11.38
C SER A 2 -1.76 -6.36 -10.60
N GLU A 3 -0.92 -5.44 -10.12
CA GLU A 3 0.31 -5.72 -9.35
C GLU A 3 0.03 -6.42 -8.01
N TYR A 4 -1.22 -6.37 -7.50
CA TYR A 4 -1.58 -6.81 -6.15
C TYR A 4 -2.61 -7.96 -6.14
N LYS A 5 -2.38 -9.03 -6.92
CA LYS A 5 -3.32 -10.17 -7.05
C LYS A 5 -3.64 -10.85 -5.71
N GLU A 6 -2.67 -10.90 -4.80
CA GLU A 6 -2.83 -11.54 -3.49
C GLU A 6 -3.82 -10.78 -2.60
N ILE A 7 -3.78 -9.45 -2.65
CA ILE A 7 -4.74 -8.60 -1.93
C ILE A 7 -6.15 -8.76 -2.52
N ALA A 8 -6.27 -8.84 -3.84
CA ALA A 8 -7.56 -9.13 -4.48
C ALA A 8 -8.15 -10.47 -4.01
N ALA A 9 -7.32 -11.51 -3.91
CA ALA A 9 -7.73 -12.82 -3.39
C ALA A 9 -8.09 -12.79 -1.90
N ARG A 10 -7.34 -12.02 -1.10
CA ARG A 10 -7.62 -11.79 0.32
C ARG A 10 -8.97 -11.09 0.50
N PHE A 11 -9.20 -9.98 -0.19
CA PHE A 11 -10.49 -9.27 -0.19
C PHE A 11 -11.64 -10.20 -0.57
N ALA A 12 -11.49 -10.98 -1.66
CA ALA A 12 -12.53 -11.89 -2.11
C ALA A 12 -12.91 -12.94 -1.05
N ARG A 13 -11.93 -13.42 -0.27
CA ARG A 13 -12.15 -14.37 0.83
C ARG A 13 -12.83 -13.71 2.02
N GLU A 14 -12.32 -12.57 2.46
CA GLU A 14 -12.77 -11.88 3.68
C GLU A 14 -14.14 -11.22 3.50
N ALA A 15 -14.42 -10.65 2.33
CA ALA A 15 -15.70 -10.00 2.03
C ALA A 15 -16.78 -10.96 1.48
N ALA A 16 -16.48 -12.26 1.33
CA ALA A 16 -17.38 -13.24 0.71
C ALA A 16 -18.76 -13.31 1.38
N GLY A 17 -18.80 -13.19 2.70
CA GLY A 17 -20.03 -13.27 3.50
C GLY A 17 -20.75 -11.93 3.71
N HIS A 18 -20.16 -10.82 3.28
CA HIS A 18 -20.73 -9.50 3.54
C HIS A 18 -22.11 -9.32 2.92
N LYS A 19 -23.03 -8.77 3.71
CA LYS A 19 -24.28 -8.21 3.21
C LYS A 19 -24.14 -6.70 3.10
N MET A 20 -24.66 -6.16 2.00
CA MET A 20 -24.73 -4.71 1.79
C MET A 20 -26.06 -4.20 2.33
N THR A 21 -25.99 -3.16 3.15
CA THR A 21 -27.13 -2.39 3.64
C THR A 21 -27.04 -0.96 3.12
N ILE A 22 -28.11 -0.47 2.51
CA ILE A 22 -28.25 0.93 2.11
C ILE A 22 -28.91 1.67 3.27
N ALA A 23 -28.10 2.31 4.11
CA ALA A 23 -28.56 3.07 5.27
C ALA A 23 -29.13 4.44 4.86
N HIS A 24 -28.56 5.05 3.82
CA HIS A 24 -29.05 6.30 3.22
C HIS A 24 -28.73 6.34 1.71
N ASP A 25 -29.66 6.88 0.91
CA ASP A 25 -29.49 7.08 -0.54
C ASP A 25 -30.35 8.25 -1.02
N ASP A 26 -29.73 9.43 -1.15
CA ASP A 26 -30.32 10.64 -1.71
C ASP A 26 -29.33 11.32 -2.68
N GLY A 27 -29.43 10.97 -3.95
CA GLY A 27 -28.58 11.54 -5.00
C GLY A 27 -27.11 11.19 -4.78
N VAL A 28 -26.28 12.18 -4.43
CA VAL A 28 -24.85 12.00 -4.12
C VAL A 28 -24.58 11.81 -2.62
N PHE A 29 -25.60 11.91 -1.77
CA PHE A 29 -25.52 11.55 -0.36
C PHE A 29 -25.87 10.08 -0.19
N ARG A 30 -24.87 9.24 0.10
CA ARG A 30 -25.06 7.79 0.22
C ARG A 30 -24.35 7.28 1.46
N HIS A 31 -24.93 6.29 2.12
CA HIS A 31 -24.31 5.54 3.20
C HIS A 31 -24.59 4.05 2.97
N LEU A 32 -23.54 3.33 2.61
CA LEU A 32 -23.57 1.89 2.38
C LEU A 32 -22.75 1.19 3.45
N VAL A 33 -23.30 0.16 4.07
CA VAL A 33 -22.62 -0.66 5.08
C VAL A 33 -22.46 -2.07 4.54
N PHE A 34 -21.28 -2.67 4.70
CA PHE A 34 -20.94 -4.02 4.26
C PHE A 34 -20.41 -4.80 5.46
N CYS A 35 -21.20 -5.78 5.93
CA CYS A 35 -20.85 -6.54 7.13
C CYS A 35 -21.32 -8.00 7.01
N ASP A 36 -20.53 -8.94 7.54
CA ASP A 36 -20.97 -10.33 7.68
C ASP A 36 -21.98 -10.43 8.85
N PRO A 37 -23.18 -10.99 8.66
CA PRO A 37 -24.14 -11.17 9.75
C PRO A 37 -23.64 -12.07 10.89
N LYS A 38 -22.57 -12.85 10.67
CA LYS A 38 -22.00 -13.79 11.64
C LYS A 38 -20.87 -13.19 12.47
N HIS A 39 -20.17 -12.17 11.98
CA HIS A 39 -19.06 -11.52 12.67
C HIS A 39 -18.78 -10.11 12.14
N SER A 40 -18.17 -9.27 12.96
CA SER A 40 -17.80 -7.90 12.60
C SER A 40 -16.35 -7.76 12.15
N PHE A 41 -15.68 -8.81 11.69
CA PHE A 41 -14.35 -8.68 11.10
C PHE A 41 -14.44 -8.19 9.65
N TYR A 42 -13.52 -7.30 9.28
CA TYR A 42 -13.38 -6.69 7.96
C TYR A 42 -14.63 -5.94 7.47
N TRP A 43 -15.53 -5.56 8.37
CA TRP A 43 -16.70 -4.78 7.96
C TRP A 43 -16.27 -3.39 7.52
N PHE A 44 -16.97 -2.84 6.53
CA PHE A 44 -16.67 -1.51 6.05
C PHE A 44 -17.93 -0.75 5.65
N GLU A 45 -17.79 0.56 5.53
CA GLU A 45 -18.83 1.43 5.03
C GLU A 45 -18.28 2.43 4.02
N ILE A 46 -19.15 2.86 3.12
CA ILE A 46 -18.89 3.88 2.11
C ILE A 46 -19.91 5.00 2.32
N VAL A 47 -19.42 6.18 2.68
CA VAL A 47 -20.23 7.38 2.85
C VAL A 47 -19.82 8.39 1.78
N THR A 48 -20.78 8.94 1.04
CA THR A 48 -20.52 9.99 0.05
C THR A 48 -21.28 11.26 0.35
N THR A 49 -20.63 12.38 0.04
CA THR A 49 -21.21 13.73 -0.05
C THR A 49 -20.68 14.39 -1.34
N PRO A 50 -21.18 15.55 -1.79
CA PRO A 50 -20.66 16.21 -2.98
C PRO A 50 -19.14 16.39 -2.93
N GLY A 51 -18.42 15.75 -3.84
CA GLY A 51 -16.96 15.88 -3.94
C GLY A 51 -16.15 14.99 -3.00
N GLN A 52 -16.79 14.10 -2.21
CA GLN A 52 -16.11 13.33 -1.17
C GLN A 52 -16.65 11.89 -1.05
N LEU A 53 -15.72 10.94 -0.86
CA LEU A 53 -16.01 9.57 -0.45
C LEU A 53 -15.19 9.26 0.80
N VAL A 54 -15.86 8.75 1.82
CA VAL A 54 -15.27 8.24 3.05
C VAL A 54 -15.42 6.72 3.03
N PHE A 55 -14.30 6.03 3.15
CA PHE A 55 -14.23 4.62 3.50
C PHE A 55 -13.92 4.52 5.00
N SER A 56 -14.70 3.75 5.74
CA SER A 56 -14.50 3.49 7.17
C SER A 56 -14.91 2.05 7.52
N GLY A 57 -14.75 1.62 8.76
CA GLY A 57 -14.98 0.24 9.18
C GLY A 57 -14.28 -0.12 10.48
N ASP A 58 -13.89 -1.38 10.63
CA ASP A 58 -13.05 -1.85 11.75
C ASP A 58 -11.54 -1.57 11.60
N GLY A 59 -11.09 -1.25 10.39
CA GLY A 59 -9.72 -0.81 10.11
C GLY A 59 -9.56 0.70 9.92
N GLU A 60 -8.43 1.10 9.33
CA GLU A 60 -8.15 2.51 9.02
C GLU A 60 -9.17 3.09 8.03
N SER A 61 -9.47 4.37 8.18
CA SER A 61 -10.42 5.10 7.34
C SER A 61 -9.71 5.97 6.32
N PHE A 62 -10.26 6.04 5.11
CA PHE A 62 -9.69 6.82 4.00
C PHE A 62 -10.71 7.83 3.47
N VAL A 63 -10.27 9.07 3.26
CA VAL A 63 -11.11 10.14 2.74
C VAL A 63 -10.55 10.61 1.41
N PHE A 64 -11.34 10.45 0.35
CA PHE A 64 -10.98 10.82 -1.03
C PHE A 64 -11.80 12.01 -1.50
N ARG A 65 -11.19 12.91 -2.31
CA ARG A 65 -11.89 14.03 -2.96
C ARG A 65 -11.46 14.22 -4.41
N ARG A 66 -12.44 14.34 -5.32
CA ARG A 66 -12.15 14.65 -6.74
C ARG A 66 -13.31 15.30 -7.51
N VAL A 67 -14.37 14.54 -7.81
CA VAL A 67 -15.53 14.98 -8.61
C VAL A 67 -16.80 14.93 -7.77
N THR A 68 -17.86 15.63 -8.19
CA THR A 68 -19.11 15.75 -7.41
C THR A 68 -19.70 14.41 -6.99
N ASP A 69 -19.80 13.43 -7.90
CA ASP A 69 -20.18 12.06 -7.56
C ASP A 69 -18.95 11.15 -7.53
N MET A 70 -18.44 10.87 -6.33
CA MET A 70 -17.26 10.02 -6.19
C MET A 70 -17.48 8.56 -6.61
N PHE A 71 -18.73 8.07 -6.74
CA PHE A 71 -18.94 6.76 -7.35
C PHE A 71 -18.57 6.80 -8.84
N GLU A 72 -18.87 7.88 -9.56
CA GLU A 72 -18.43 8.05 -10.95
C GLU A 72 -16.92 7.94 -11.08
N PHE A 73 -16.17 8.55 -10.16
CA PHE A 73 -14.71 8.47 -10.13
C PHE A 73 -14.21 7.02 -9.98
N PHE A 74 -14.69 6.29 -8.98
CA PHE A 74 -14.22 4.92 -8.70
C PHE A 74 -14.79 3.85 -9.64
N ARG A 75 -15.85 4.14 -10.41
CA ARG A 75 -16.31 3.28 -11.51
C ARG A 75 -15.26 3.10 -12.60
N SER A 76 -14.24 3.96 -12.67
CA SER A 76 -13.07 3.72 -13.52
C SER A 76 -12.35 2.40 -13.23
N GLY A 77 -12.51 1.85 -12.02
CA GLY A 77 -12.00 0.53 -11.64
C GLY A 77 -12.89 -0.64 -12.02
N LEU A 78 -14.00 -0.42 -12.73
CA LEU A 78 -14.91 -1.47 -13.18
C LEU A 78 -14.67 -1.81 -14.65
N GLY A 79 -14.17 -3.04 -14.90
CA GLY A 79 -14.05 -3.58 -16.24
C GLY A 79 -15.41 -3.87 -16.86
N ARG A 80 -15.48 -3.89 -18.20
CA ARG A 80 -16.73 -4.17 -18.95
C ARG A 80 -17.34 -5.54 -18.64
N ASN A 81 -16.51 -6.50 -18.23
CA ASN A 81 -16.90 -7.85 -17.81
C ASN A 81 -17.29 -7.93 -16.31
N GLY A 82 -17.34 -6.79 -15.60
CA GLY A 82 -17.61 -6.73 -14.17
C GLY A 82 -16.39 -7.07 -13.29
N SER A 83 -15.20 -7.18 -13.87
CA SER A 83 -13.95 -7.30 -13.09
C SER A 83 -13.68 -6.01 -12.31
N VAL A 84 -13.03 -6.18 -11.16
CA VAL A 84 -12.56 -5.09 -10.30
C VAL A 84 -11.06 -4.93 -10.53
N GLU A 85 -10.66 -3.74 -10.99
CA GLU A 85 -9.27 -3.34 -11.16
C GLU A 85 -9.04 -2.07 -10.36
N ILE A 86 -8.04 -2.10 -9.47
CA ILE A 86 -7.70 -0.95 -8.64
C ILE A 86 -6.60 -0.11 -9.27
N ASN A 87 -6.60 1.19 -9.01
CA ASN A 87 -5.48 2.09 -9.36
C ASN A 87 -4.96 2.81 -8.11
N PRO A 88 -4.21 2.12 -7.24
CA PRO A 88 -3.74 2.65 -5.96
C PRO A 88 -2.90 3.92 -6.16
N GLN A 89 -2.05 3.93 -7.19
CA GLN A 89 -1.21 5.07 -7.53
C GLN A 89 -2.02 6.34 -7.80
N TYR A 90 -3.02 6.26 -8.66
CA TYR A 90 -3.80 7.45 -8.99
C TYR A 90 -4.80 7.83 -7.89
N TRP A 91 -5.32 6.85 -7.15
CA TRP A 91 -6.33 7.09 -6.13
C TRP A 91 -5.73 7.62 -4.82
N SER A 92 -4.52 7.18 -4.45
CA SER A 92 -3.80 7.72 -3.28
C SER A 92 -3.53 9.22 -3.41
N GLU A 93 -3.28 9.73 -4.63
CA GLU A 93 -3.17 11.17 -4.88
C GLU A 93 -4.42 11.98 -4.46
N LYS A 94 -5.58 11.31 -4.35
CA LYS A 94 -6.87 11.93 -4.04
C LYS A 94 -7.25 11.82 -2.57
N LEU A 95 -6.39 11.21 -1.74
CA LEU A 95 -6.51 11.25 -0.29
C LEU A 95 -6.39 12.69 0.22
N THR A 96 -7.21 13.03 1.21
CA THR A 96 -7.17 14.35 1.87
C THR A 96 -6.21 14.41 3.05
N SER A 97 -5.89 13.25 3.62
CA SER A 97 -4.83 13.06 4.61
C SER A 97 -3.46 12.96 3.93
N ASP A 98 -2.42 12.74 4.71
CA ASP A 98 -1.07 12.46 4.18
C ASP A 98 -1.14 11.31 3.16
N ARG A 99 -0.68 11.58 1.94
CA ARG A 99 -0.73 10.63 0.82
C ARG A 99 0.28 9.51 0.98
N ASP A 100 1.35 9.78 1.73
CA ASP A 100 2.39 8.80 1.99
C ASP A 100 2.05 7.92 3.20
N SER A 101 1.00 8.25 3.97
CA SER A 101 0.58 7.42 5.11
C SER A 101 0.04 6.06 4.69
N VAL A 102 -0.40 5.92 3.43
CA VAL A 102 -0.87 4.65 2.87
C VAL A 102 0.25 3.80 2.27
N LYS A 103 1.51 4.23 2.41
CA LYS A 103 2.67 3.46 2.02
C LYS A 103 3.48 3.07 3.25
N GLU A 104 3.72 1.78 3.40
CA GLU A 104 4.52 1.23 4.48
C GLU A 104 5.86 0.73 3.97
N PHE A 105 6.87 0.84 4.83
CA PHE A 105 8.18 0.28 4.57
C PHE A 105 8.07 -1.24 4.41
N GLN A 106 8.60 -1.75 3.30
CA GLN A 106 8.63 -3.16 2.99
C GLN A 106 10.07 -3.65 3.07
N GLU A 107 10.35 -4.51 4.04
CA GLU A 107 11.69 -5.08 4.26
C GLU A 107 12.19 -5.82 3.00
N ASP A 108 11.33 -6.57 2.33
CA ASP A 108 11.70 -7.30 1.11
C ASP A 108 12.13 -6.35 -0.02
N LEU A 109 11.44 -5.21 -0.19
CA LEU A 109 11.81 -4.19 -1.19
C LEU A 109 13.11 -3.49 -0.80
N PHE A 110 13.28 -3.21 0.50
CA PHE A 110 14.52 -2.66 1.03
C PHE A 110 15.71 -3.56 0.72
N LEU A 111 15.65 -4.84 1.09
CA LEU A 111 16.72 -5.80 0.83
C LEU A 111 16.98 -5.95 -0.67
N LYS A 112 15.93 -6.00 -1.48
CA LYS A 112 16.06 -6.05 -2.94
C LYS A 112 16.83 -4.83 -3.47
N LEU A 113 16.45 -3.62 -3.06
CA LEU A 113 17.07 -2.38 -3.53
C LEU A 113 18.52 -2.22 -3.05
N VAL A 114 18.83 -2.64 -1.82
CA VAL A 114 20.22 -2.70 -1.33
C VAL A 114 21.08 -3.58 -2.25
N TRP A 115 20.58 -4.75 -2.65
CA TRP A 115 21.31 -5.62 -3.57
C TRP A 115 21.38 -5.07 -4.99
N GLU A 116 20.32 -4.46 -5.51
CA GLU A 116 20.34 -3.81 -6.83
C GLU A 116 21.38 -2.68 -6.88
N GLU A 117 21.45 -1.85 -5.84
CA GLU A 117 22.44 -0.78 -5.76
C GLU A 117 23.86 -1.31 -5.53
N ALA A 118 24.02 -2.38 -4.74
CA ALA A 118 25.31 -3.04 -4.58
C ALA A 118 25.86 -3.58 -5.90
N GLU A 119 25.01 -4.22 -6.70
CA GLU A 119 25.40 -4.69 -8.04
C GLU A 119 25.69 -3.52 -8.98
N HIS A 120 24.93 -2.43 -8.90
CA HIS A 120 25.21 -1.21 -9.66
C HIS A 120 26.59 -0.63 -9.34
N LEU A 121 26.98 -0.56 -8.06
CA LEU A 121 28.32 -0.13 -7.64
C LEU A 121 29.44 -1.05 -8.16
N ILE A 122 29.19 -2.36 -8.23
CA ILE A 122 30.13 -3.34 -8.81
C ILE A 122 30.26 -3.10 -10.33
N GLU A 123 29.14 -2.92 -11.04
CA GLU A 123 29.10 -2.71 -12.49
C GLU A 123 29.76 -1.40 -12.93
N GLN A 124 29.65 -0.35 -12.12
CA GLN A 124 30.31 0.95 -12.34
C GLN A 124 31.78 0.97 -11.90
N GLU A 125 32.36 -0.18 -11.54
CA GLU A 125 33.76 -0.33 -11.11
C GLU A 125 34.12 0.48 -9.84
N HIS A 126 33.14 0.87 -9.02
CA HIS A 126 33.40 1.45 -7.70
C HIS A 126 33.98 0.42 -6.74
N VAL A 127 33.60 -0.85 -6.90
CA VAL A 127 34.17 -2.00 -6.17
C VAL A 127 35.28 -2.63 -7.00
N LYS A 128 36.48 -2.79 -6.40
CA LYS A 128 37.59 -3.48 -7.07
C LYS A 128 37.25 -4.95 -7.34
N PRO A 129 37.62 -5.53 -8.50
CA PRO A 129 37.25 -6.91 -8.84
C PRO A 129 37.64 -7.98 -7.80
N ASP A 130 38.79 -7.81 -7.13
CA ASP A 130 39.27 -8.72 -6.08
C ASP A 130 38.58 -8.52 -4.72
N GLN A 131 37.77 -7.46 -4.58
CA GLN A 131 37.05 -7.12 -3.35
C GLN A 131 35.55 -7.45 -3.41
N VAL A 132 35.01 -7.84 -4.57
CA VAL A 132 33.57 -8.06 -4.79
C VAL A 132 32.95 -9.02 -3.77
N ASP A 133 33.57 -10.18 -3.54
CA ASP A 133 33.03 -11.16 -2.58
C ASP A 133 33.03 -10.62 -1.15
N ARG A 134 34.06 -9.86 -0.78
CA ARG A 134 34.15 -9.23 0.55
C ARG A 134 33.14 -8.11 0.70
N PHE A 135 32.88 -7.36 -0.36
CA PHE A 135 31.87 -6.30 -0.37
C PHE A 135 30.46 -6.87 -0.20
N ARG A 136 30.10 -7.92 -0.95
CA ARG A 136 28.83 -8.63 -0.77
C ARG A 136 28.70 -9.21 0.64
N GLN A 137 29.78 -9.78 1.18
CA GLN A 137 29.78 -10.29 2.55
C GLN A 137 29.59 -9.17 3.58
N ALA A 138 30.21 -8.01 3.41
CA ALA A 138 30.02 -6.85 4.29
C ALA A 138 28.57 -6.34 4.25
N ILE A 139 27.95 -6.23 3.08
CA ILE A 139 26.52 -5.89 2.98
C ILE A 139 25.67 -6.90 3.73
N LYS A 140 25.99 -8.19 3.57
CA LYS A 140 25.26 -9.26 4.24
C LYS A 140 25.41 -9.16 5.77
N ASP A 141 26.62 -8.94 6.26
CA ASP A 141 26.91 -8.89 7.70
C ASP A 141 26.37 -7.60 8.34
N ASP A 142 26.53 -6.44 7.70
CA ASP A 142 26.24 -5.14 8.31
C ASP A 142 24.80 -4.66 8.06
N ILE A 143 24.19 -5.11 6.96
CA ILE A 143 22.83 -4.70 6.58
C ILE A 143 21.87 -5.89 6.70
N VAL A 144 22.09 -6.99 5.98
CA VAL A 144 21.06 -8.04 5.86
C VAL A 144 20.87 -8.84 7.15
N GLU A 145 21.96 -9.28 7.78
CA GLU A 145 21.93 -10.13 8.98
C GLU A 145 22.19 -9.33 10.26
N GLY A 146 23.08 -8.33 10.23
CA GLY A 146 23.41 -7.48 11.38
C GLY A 146 22.73 -6.12 11.39
N GLY A 147 21.95 -5.78 10.37
CA GLY A 147 21.21 -4.53 10.31
C GLY A 147 20.19 -4.40 11.44
N LEU A 148 20.23 -3.27 12.14
CA LEU A 148 19.29 -2.96 13.22
C LEU A 148 18.18 -2.05 12.71
N TYR A 149 17.28 -2.60 11.89
CA TYR A 149 16.13 -1.86 11.40
C TYR A 149 14.79 -2.48 11.79
N SER A 150 13.97 -1.68 12.48
CA SER A 150 12.57 -2.02 12.81
C SER A 150 11.58 -1.03 12.19
N THR A 151 12.11 0.07 11.66
CA THR A 151 11.37 1.17 11.07
C THR A 151 12.06 1.63 9.79
N SER A 152 11.32 2.34 8.94
CA SER A 152 11.87 3.00 7.75
C SER A 152 13.07 3.91 8.08
N GLY A 153 13.01 4.62 9.21
CA GLY A 153 14.09 5.51 9.64
C GLY A 153 15.35 4.74 10.07
N ASP A 154 15.18 3.61 10.76
CA ASP A 154 16.32 2.75 11.11
C ASP A 154 16.96 2.14 9.87
N ALA A 155 16.16 1.63 8.91
CA ALA A 155 16.66 1.05 7.67
C ALA A 155 17.41 2.09 6.83
N TYR A 156 16.89 3.32 6.76
CA TYR A 156 17.58 4.43 6.09
C TYR A 156 18.92 4.70 6.75
N ARG A 157 18.94 4.79 8.09
CA ARG A 157 20.16 4.99 8.86
C ARG A 157 21.18 3.88 8.60
N THR A 158 20.77 2.62 8.66
CA THR A 158 21.62 1.44 8.40
C THR A 158 22.34 1.54 7.05
N VAL A 159 21.62 1.94 5.99
CA VAL A 159 22.25 2.12 4.67
C VAL A 159 23.17 3.33 4.62
N THR A 160 22.77 4.46 5.20
CA THR A 160 23.61 5.67 5.19
C THR A 160 24.86 5.57 6.06
N GLU A 161 24.84 4.69 7.07
CA GLU A 161 25.99 4.42 7.95
C GLU A 161 26.89 3.32 7.41
N PHE A 162 26.44 2.55 6.41
CA PHE A 162 27.26 1.54 5.77
C PHE A 162 28.47 2.16 5.08
N GLY A 163 29.65 1.62 5.35
CA GLY A 163 30.89 2.05 4.75
C GLY A 163 31.84 0.88 4.58
N PHE A 164 32.27 0.65 3.34
CA PHE A 164 33.22 -0.42 3.02
C PHE A 164 34.62 0.16 2.80
N TYR A 165 35.61 -0.42 3.48
CA TYR A 165 37.01 0.01 3.44
C TYR A 165 37.85 -1.05 2.74
N ASN A 166 38.35 -0.80 1.53
CA ASN A 166 39.20 -1.72 0.76
C ASN A 166 40.32 -2.34 1.63
N ASP A 167 40.93 -1.54 2.50
CA ASP A 167 41.79 -2.00 3.58
C ASP A 167 41.02 -2.03 4.91
N ALA A 168 40.65 -3.24 5.37
CA ALA A 168 39.89 -3.42 6.60
C ALA A 168 40.60 -2.87 7.86
N SER A 169 41.93 -2.69 7.82
CA SER A 169 42.64 -2.07 8.95
C SER A 169 42.34 -0.58 9.13
N LYS A 170 41.69 0.05 8.12
CA LYS A 170 41.32 1.46 8.12
C LYS A 170 39.94 1.76 8.69
N GLU A 171 39.13 0.74 8.95
CA GLU A 171 37.75 0.89 9.42
C GLU A 171 37.65 1.69 10.73
N PHE A 172 38.61 1.51 11.64
CA PHE A 172 38.66 2.21 12.93
C PHE A 172 39.60 3.43 12.92
N ASP A 173 40.12 3.82 11.76
CA ASP A 173 40.95 5.01 11.60
C ASP A 173 40.05 6.22 11.31
N TRP A 174 39.83 7.05 12.33
CA TRP A 174 38.98 8.26 12.25
C TRP A 174 39.43 9.29 11.20
N GLN A 175 40.64 9.16 10.63
CA GLN A 175 41.13 10.02 9.54
C GLN A 175 40.78 9.47 8.15
N HIS A 176 40.35 8.20 8.05
CA HIS A 176 39.98 7.57 6.80
C HIS A 176 38.46 7.49 6.68
N GLN A 177 37.96 7.96 5.54
CA GLN A 177 36.56 7.75 5.16
C GLN A 177 36.43 6.37 4.48
N PRO A 178 35.24 5.77 4.46
CA PRO A 178 34.99 4.57 3.68
C PRO A 178 35.36 4.79 2.21
N ASP A 179 35.85 3.73 1.55
CA ASP A 179 36.13 3.75 0.12
C ASP A 179 34.84 3.67 -0.71
N ILE A 180 33.81 2.99 -0.18
CA ILE A 180 32.54 2.76 -0.85
C ILE A 180 31.41 2.95 0.16
N VAL A 181 30.40 3.72 -0.23
CA VAL A 181 29.18 3.99 0.52
C VAL A 181 27.98 3.92 -0.44
N PHE A 182 26.77 3.83 0.11
CA PHE A 182 25.55 4.04 -0.68
C PHE A 182 25.27 5.55 -0.79
N ASP A 183 26.01 6.22 -1.67
CA ASP A 183 25.77 7.63 -1.96
C ASP A 183 24.35 7.84 -2.53
N ASP A 184 23.79 9.02 -2.26
CA ASP A 184 22.44 9.40 -2.71
C ASP A 184 21.35 8.36 -2.39
N ALA A 185 21.48 7.66 -1.26
CA ALA A 185 20.52 6.64 -0.83
C ALA A 185 19.05 7.10 -0.87
N TRP A 186 18.80 8.39 -0.65
CA TRP A 186 17.48 9.01 -0.75
C TRP A 186 16.80 8.85 -2.13
N GLU A 187 17.56 8.71 -3.23
CA GLU A 187 17.02 8.57 -4.59
C GLU A 187 16.28 7.25 -4.79
N TRP A 188 16.80 6.16 -4.23
CA TRP A 188 16.21 4.81 -4.37
C TRP A 188 15.46 4.38 -3.11
N PHE A 189 15.80 4.90 -1.93
CA PHE A 189 15.19 4.46 -0.67
C PHE A 189 13.69 4.76 -0.60
N GLY A 190 13.20 5.77 -1.33
CA GLY A 190 11.76 6.03 -1.46
C GLY A 190 10.97 4.84 -2.05
N ALA A 191 11.62 4.00 -2.87
CA ALA A 191 11.03 2.80 -3.47
C ALA A 191 10.97 1.60 -2.51
N THR A 192 11.49 1.72 -1.29
CA THR A 192 11.35 0.72 -0.22
C THR A 192 9.96 0.71 0.41
N LYS A 193 9.14 1.72 0.08
CA LYS A 193 7.76 1.83 0.56
C LYS A 193 6.79 1.43 -0.54
N ASP A 194 5.91 0.49 -0.25
CA ASP A 194 4.79 0.12 -1.11
C ASP A 194 3.46 0.38 -0.40
N TYR A 195 2.35 0.33 -1.12
CA TYR A 195 1.03 0.52 -0.56
C TYR A 195 0.75 -0.50 0.54
N ASP A 196 0.29 0.01 1.68
CA ASP A 196 -0.23 -0.79 2.77
C ASP A 196 -1.35 -1.73 2.27
N TRP A 197 -1.33 -2.95 2.81
CA TRP A 197 -2.26 -3.99 2.40
C TRP A 197 -3.71 -3.60 2.69
N TRP A 198 -3.98 -2.84 3.76
CA TRP A 198 -5.31 -2.38 4.12
C TRP A 198 -5.80 -1.25 3.19
N PHE A 199 -4.92 -0.34 2.78
CA PHE A 199 -5.25 0.63 1.72
C PHE A 199 -5.61 -0.05 0.39
N LEU A 200 -4.82 -1.05 -0.03
CA LEU A 200 -5.11 -1.84 -1.22
C LEU A 200 -6.45 -2.60 -1.08
N TRP A 201 -6.70 -3.16 0.09
CA TRP A 201 -7.96 -3.83 0.43
C TRP A 201 -9.15 -2.87 0.34
N ALA A 202 -9.01 -1.66 0.89
CA ALA A 202 -10.03 -0.61 0.85
C ALA A 202 -10.33 -0.16 -0.60
N CYS A 203 -9.31 -0.05 -1.45
CA CYS A 203 -9.50 0.22 -2.88
C CYS A 203 -10.37 -0.85 -3.55
N HIS A 204 -10.13 -2.14 -3.25
CA HIS A 204 -10.97 -3.23 -3.74
C HIS A 204 -12.39 -3.14 -3.18
N ALA A 205 -12.53 -2.87 -1.89
CA ALA A 205 -13.80 -2.77 -1.19
C ALA A 205 -14.68 -1.63 -1.74
N ILE A 206 -14.11 -0.46 -2.02
CA ILE A 206 -14.80 0.67 -2.62
C ILE A 206 -15.37 0.28 -3.98
N VAL A 207 -14.53 -0.25 -4.87
CA VAL A 207 -14.93 -0.58 -6.25
C VAL A 207 -15.95 -1.71 -6.28
N ALA A 208 -15.73 -2.77 -5.49
CA ALA A 208 -16.66 -3.89 -5.37
C ALA A 208 -17.99 -3.47 -4.72
N GLY A 209 -17.93 -2.59 -3.72
CA GLY A 209 -19.10 -2.02 -3.07
C GLY A 209 -19.96 -1.20 -4.02
N ILE A 210 -19.34 -0.32 -4.82
CA ILE A 210 -20.01 0.45 -5.87
C ILE A 210 -20.62 -0.49 -6.92
N ALA A 211 -19.90 -1.51 -7.37
CA ALA A 211 -20.44 -2.49 -8.33
C ALA A 211 -21.68 -3.21 -7.77
N ARG A 212 -21.68 -3.55 -6.48
CA ARG A 212 -22.84 -4.18 -5.83
C ARG A 212 -24.01 -3.22 -5.72
N TYR A 213 -23.77 -1.97 -5.34
CA TYR A 213 -24.77 -0.91 -5.32
C TYR A 213 -25.40 -0.70 -6.71
N ASP A 214 -24.57 -0.54 -7.74
CA ASP A 214 -25.01 -0.34 -9.12
C ASP A 214 -25.85 -1.51 -9.63
N ARG A 215 -25.49 -2.76 -9.29
CA ARG A 215 -26.30 -3.94 -9.63
C ARG A 215 -27.67 -3.91 -8.92
N VAL A 216 -27.69 -3.58 -7.64
CA VAL A 216 -28.94 -3.51 -6.86
C VAL A 216 -29.87 -2.45 -7.44
N ARG A 217 -29.35 -1.26 -7.78
CA ARG A 217 -30.11 -0.18 -8.42
C ARG A 217 -30.59 -0.56 -9.82
N LYS A 218 -29.73 -1.17 -10.64
CA LYS A 218 -30.07 -1.58 -12.02
C LYS A 218 -31.23 -2.56 -12.07
N TYR A 219 -31.32 -3.47 -11.09
CA TYR A 219 -32.34 -4.52 -11.06
C TYR A 219 -33.53 -4.22 -10.14
N GLY A 220 -33.61 -3.02 -9.53
CA GLY A 220 -34.71 -2.66 -8.63
C GLY A 220 -34.75 -3.50 -7.34
N LEU A 221 -33.57 -3.92 -6.85
CA LEU A 221 -33.43 -4.83 -5.70
C LEU A 221 -33.17 -4.10 -4.37
N GLU A 222 -33.38 -2.78 -4.31
CA GLU A 222 -33.03 -1.95 -3.15
C GLU A 222 -33.69 -2.44 -1.86
N LYS A 223 -34.91 -2.99 -1.96
CA LYS A 223 -35.65 -3.56 -0.82
C LYS A 223 -34.91 -4.72 -0.14
N LEU A 224 -34.04 -5.43 -0.85
CA LEU A 224 -33.22 -6.51 -0.28
C LEU A 224 -32.01 -5.98 0.50
N ALA A 225 -31.64 -4.73 0.26
CA ALA A 225 -30.51 -4.05 0.90
C ALA A 225 -30.97 -2.98 1.91
N THR A 226 -32.25 -2.71 2.05
CA THR A 226 -32.77 -1.84 3.11
C THR A 226 -32.63 -2.55 4.47
N PRO A 227 -32.31 -1.85 5.58
CA PRO A 227 -32.37 -2.44 6.90
C PRO A 227 -33.73 -3.11 7.12
N GLN A 228 -33.74 -4.41 7.45
CA GLN A 228 -34.96 -5.02 7.95
C GLN A 228 -35.25 -4.34 9.29
N GLY A 229 -36.40 -3.65 9.39
CA GLY A 229 -36.76 -2.86 10.56
C GLY A 229 -36.50 -3.62 11.86
N GLY A 230 -35.41 -3.28 12.53
CA GLY A 230 -35.07 -3.70 13.87
C GLY A 230 -35.42 -2.54 14.78
N ALA A 231 -36.28 -2.83 15.75
CA ALA A 231 -36.80 -1.90 16.74
C ALA A 231 -35.69 -1.04 17.38
N SER A 232 -36.07 0.21 17.63
CA SER A 232 -35.48 1.15 18.59
C SER A 232 -34.94 0.50 19.86
#